data_AF-A0A533W3V1-F1
#
_entry.id   AF-A0A533W3V1-F1
#
_cell.length_a   1.000
_cell.length_b   1.000
_cell.length_c   1.000
_cell.angle_alpha   90.00
_cell.angle_beta   90.00
_cell.angle_gamma   90.00
#
_symmetry.space_group_name_H-M   'P 1'
#
loop_
_entity.id
_entity.type
_entity.pdbx_description
1 polymer ?
#
loop_
_entity_poly.entity_id
_entity_poly.type
_entity_poly.pdbx_seq_one_letter_code
_entity_poly.pdbx_strand_id
1 'polypeptide(L)'
;MKCVPCRGGEPTLTDAEMADVLPTVRDWSVVERGDGIKRLERIFKFKNFAEALSFTDGVGQIAEEEGHHPAILTEYIIQPSTWFGLEFAIVALGAPGGI
;
A
#
# COMPACT_ATOMS: atom_id res chain seq x y z
N MET A 1 -14.77 4.50 11.15
CA MET A 1 -15.38 3.65 10.11
C MET A 1 -14.50 2.42 10.07
N LYS A 2 -15.04 1.21 10.28
CA LYS A 2 -14.26 -0.02 10.18
C LYS A 2 -14.28 -0.50 8.73
N CYS A 3 -13.12 -0.77 8.18
CA CYS A 3 -12.94 -1.48 6.92
C CYS A 3 -13.68 -2.82 7.01
N VAL A 4 -14.40 -3.16 5.95
CA VAL A 4 -14.90 -4.52 5.77
C VAL A 4 -13.81 -5.25 5.01
N PRO A 5 -13.24 -6.34 5.55
CA PRO A 5 -12.24 -7.14 4.86
C PRO A 5 -12.74 -7.51 3.48
N CYS A 6 -11.95 -7.23 2.43
CA CYS A 6 -12.29 -7.63 1.08
C CYS A 6 -12.43 -9.16 1.05
N ARG A 7 -13.66 -9.65 1.00
CA ARG A 7 -13.91 -11.05 0.64
C ARG A 7 -13.62 -11.12 -0.86
N GLY A 8 -12.80 -12.07 -1.30
CA GLY A 8 -12.48 -12.21 -2.72
C GLY A 8 -13.75 -12.13 -3.58
N GLY A 9 -13.74 -11.30 -4.63
CA GLY A 9 -14.91 -10.99 -5.45
C GLY A 9 -15.64 -9.69 -5.10
N GLU A 10 -15.22 -8.93 -4.08
CA GLU A 10 -15.71 -7.57 -3.88
C GLU A 10 -15.35 -6.66 -5.06
N PRO A 11 -16.29 -5.83 -5.54
CA PRO A 11 -16.06 -4.98 -6.70
C PRO A 11 -14.94 -3.98 -6.43
N THR A 12 -13.99 -3.91 -7.35
CA THR A 12 -13.00 -2.83 -7.37
C THR A 12 -13.70 -1.49 -7.63
N LEU A 13 -13.14 -0.41 -7.12
CA LEU A 13 -13.59 0.93 -7.49
C LEU A 13 -13.58 1.09 -9.01
N THR A 14 -14.66 1.65 -9.54
CA THR A 14 -14.73 2.09 -10.93
C THR A 14 -13.78 3.27 -11.17
N ASP A 15 -13.46 3.55 -12.44
CA ASP A 15 -12.61 4.71 -12.78
C ASP A 15 -13.20 6.05 -12.29
N ALA A 16 -14.54 6.15 -12.23
CA ALA A 16 -15.22 7.32 -11.70
C ALA A 16 -15.08 7.43 -10.17
N GLU A 17 -15.32 6.35 -9.43
CA GLU A 17 -15.15 6.34 -7.98
C GLU A 17 -13.69 6.56 -7.57
N MET A 18 -12.73 6.04 -8.35
CA MET A 18 -11.32 6.35 -8.15
C MET A 18 -11.03 7.83 -8.36
N ALA A 19 -11.59 8.47 -9.39
CA ALA A 19 -11.38 9.90 -9.63
C ALA A 19 -11.86 10.78 -8.47
N ASP A 20 -12.91 10.36 -7.76
CA ASP A 20 -13.44 11.07 -6.60
C ASP A 20 -12.60 10.87 -5.33
N VAL A 21 -12.03 9.67 -5.14
CA VAL A 21 -11.31 9.29 -3.91
C VAL A 21 -9.81 9.60 -3.99
N LEU A 22 -9.18 9.46 -5.16
CA LEU A 22 -7.74 9.69 -5.33
C LEU A 22 -7.23 11.05 -4.82
N PRO A 23 -7.97 12.17 -4.98
CA PRO A 23 -7.55 13.46 -4.42
C PRO A 23 -7.41 13.47 -2.89
N THR A 24 -8.11 12.56 -2.18
CA THR A 24 -8.09 12.47 -0.71
C THR A 24 -6.87 11.71 -0.19
N VAL A 25 -6.24 10.88 -1.02
CA VAL A 25 -5.09 10.02 -0.66
C VAL A 25 -3.80 10.55 -1.30
N ARG A 26 -3.31 11.67 -0.77
CA ARG A 26 -2.09 12.34 -1.25
C ARG A 26 -0.86 11.42 -1.20
N ASP A 27 -0.02 11.53 -2.22
CA ASP A 27 1.25 10.79 -2.42
C ASP A 27 1.09 9.29 -2.70
N TRP A 28 -0.14 8.81 -2.92
CA TRP A 28 -0.39 7.46 -3.43
C TRP A 28 -0.41 7.47 -4.96
N SER A 29 0.17 6.45 -5.56
CA SER A 29 0.15 6.22 -7.01
C SER A 29 -0.75 5.04 -7.34
N VAL A 30 -1.52 5.13 -8.42
CA VAL A 30 -2.21 3.96 -8.98
C VAL A 30 -1.21 3.21 -9.87
N VAL A 31 -0.96 1.94 -9.55
CA VAL A 31 -0.10 1.05 -10.33
C VAL A 31 -0.92 -0.12 -10.85
N GLU A 32 -0.65 -0.51 -12.10
CA GLU A 32 -1.20 -1.71 -12.71
C GLU A 32 -0.05 -2.63 -13.07
N ARG A 33 -0.14 -3.90 -12.67
CA ARG A 33 0.87 -4.92 -12.97
C ARG A 33 0.28 -5.87 -14.03
N GLY A 34 1.07 -6.83 -14.51
CA GLY A 34 0.70 -7.72 -15.63
C GLY A 34 -0.54 -8.61 -15.42
N ASP A 35 -1.23 -8.50 -14.28
CA ASP A 35 -2.49 -9.18 -13.97
C ASP A 35 -3.74 -8.30 -14.20
N GLY A 36 -3.56 -7.05 -14.67
CA GLY A 36 -4.67 -6.14 -14.97
C GLY A 36 -5.38 -5.56 -13.73
N ILE A 37 -4.81 -5.74 -12.54
CA ILE A 37 -5.41 -5.24 -11.29
C ILE A 37 -4.72 -3.93 -10.90
N LYS A 38 -5.51 -2.85 -10.83
CA LYS A 38 -5.07 -1.55 -10.30
C LYS A 38 -4.92 -1.60 -8.79
N ARG A 39 -3.85 -1.00 -8.28
CA ARG A 39 -3.47 -1.00 -6.87
C ARG A 39 -2.99 0.39 -6.47
N LEU A 40 -3.16 0.74 -5.20
CA LEU A 40 -2.51 1.93 -4.65
C LEU A 40 -1.14 1.55 -4.10
N GLU A 41 -0.12 2.28 -4.53
CA GLU A 41 1.25 2.12 -4.07
C GLU A 41 1.79 3.44 -3.52
N ARG A 42 2.48 3.36 -2.38
CA ARG A 42 3.18 4.51 -1.81
C ARG A 42 4.51 4.09 -1.22
N ILE A 43 5.55 4.87 -1.55
CA ILE A 43 6.90 4.70 -1.02
C ILE A 43 7.12 5.66 0.15
N PHE A 44 7.58 5.13 1.28
CA PHE A 44 7.98 5.90 2.46
C PHE A 44 9.48 5.78 2.67
N LYS A 45 10.10 6.88 3.13
CA LYS A 45 11.53 6.96 3.39
C LYS A 45 11.81 7.25 4.85
N PHE A 46 12.74 6.48 5.42
CA PHE A 46 13.14 6.58 6.82
C PHE A 46 14.64 6.82 6.93
N LYS A 47 15.08 7.36 8.07
CA LYS A 47 16.50 7.66 8.31
C LYS A 47 17.32 6.41 8.62
N ASN A 48 16.70 5.40 9.23
CA ASN A 48 17.35 4.15 9.63
C ASN A 48 16.34 2.99 9.68
N PHE A 49 16.85 1.76 9.64
CA PHE A 49 16.02 0.56 9.50
C PHE A 49 15.11 0.33 10.71
N ALA A 50 15.50 0.76 11.90
CA ALA A 50 14.66 0.64 13.09
C ALA A 50 13.39 1.51 12.98
N GLU A 51 13.49 2.73 12.45
CA GLU A 51 12.32 3.58 12.17
C GLU A 51 11.39 2.94 11.13
N ALA A 52 11.96 2.35 10.06
CA ALA A 52 11.19 1.65 9.04
C ALA A 52 10.43 0.44 9.61
N LEU A 53 11.09 -0.38 10.44
CA LEU A 53 10.44 -1.52 11.12
C LEU A 53 9.30 -1.06 12.05
N SER A 54 9.53 -0.02 12.86
CA SER A 54 8.50 0.50 13.75
C SER A 54 7.27 1.01 12.98
N PHE A 55 7.49 1.60 11.80
CA PHE A 55 6.38 2.00 10.92
C PHE A 55 5.64 0.78 10.38
N THR A 56 6.37 -0.23 9.89
CA THR A 56 5.80 -1.50 9.39
C THR A 56 4.93 -2.19 10.43
N ASP A 57 5.40 -2.28 11.68
CA ASP A 57 4.64 -2.87 12.79
C ASP A 57 3.33 -2.11 13.05
N GLY A 58 3.37 -0.77 12.99
CA GLY A 58 2.16 0.05 13.14
C GLY A 58 1.14 -0.18 12.02
N VAL A 59 1.59 -0.28 10.77
CA VAL A 59 0.72 -0.62 9.64
C VAL A 59 0.14 -2.02 9.79
N GLY A 60 0.95 -2.99 10.25
CA GLY A 60 0.51 -4.35 10.53
C GLY A 60 -0.58 -4.42 11.59
N GLN A 61 -0.45 -3.66 12.69
CA GLN A 61 -1.49 -3.60 13.73
C GLN A 61 -2.82 -3.07 13.18
N ILE A 62 -2.78 -1.99 12.39
CA ILE A 62 -3.99 -1.46 11.74
C ILE A 62 -4.58 -2.51 10.78
N ALA A 63 -3.75 -3.22 10.02
CA ALA A 63 -4.21 -4.25 9.10
C ALA A 63 -4.96 -5.39 9.81
N GLU A 64 -4.48 -5.83 10.98
CA GLU A 64 -5.14 -6.85 11.81
C GLU A 64 -6.46 -6.34 12.42
N GLU A 65 -6.47 -5.09 12.92
CA GLU A 65 -7.68 -4.46 13.48
C GLU A 65 -8.80 -4.31 12.44
N GLU A 66 -8.41 -4.00 11.20
CA GLU A 66 -9.31 -3.79 10.06
C GLU A 66 -9.58 -5.08 9.27
N GLY A 67 -8.82 -6.15 9.54
CA GLY A 67 -8.86 -7.42 8.80
C GLY A 67 -8.52 -7.28 7.31
N HIS A 68 -7.77 -6.24 6.92
CA HIS A 68 -7.37 -5.96 5.54
C HIS A 68 -5.84 -5.89 5.46
N HIS A 69 -5.24 -6.87 4.80
CA HIS A 69 -3.79 -7.07 4.82
C HIS A 69 -3.16 -6.55 3.53
N PRO A 70 -2.46 -5.40 3.54
CA PRO A 70 -1.72 -4.94 2.39
C PRO A 70 -0.47 -5.80 2.16
N ALA A 71 0.07 -5.77 0.94
CA ALA A 71 1.45 -6.21 0.76
C ALA A 71 2.39 -5.10 1.24
N ILE A 72 3.34 -5.46 2.09
CA ILE A 72 4.31 -4.55 2.69
C ILE A 72 5.72 -5.04 2.37
N LEU A 73 6.54 -4.17 1.79
CA LEU A 73 7.98 -4.40 1.63
C LEU A 73 8.74 -3.42 2.51
N THR A 74 9.64 -3.91 3.35
CA THR A 74 10.58 -3.11 4.14
C THR A 74 11.99 -3.54 3.79
N GLU A 75 12.77 -2.67 3.16
CA GLU A 75 14.13 -3.00 2.72
C GLU A 75 15.14 -1.89 3.01
N TYR A 76 16.39 -2.31 3.29
CA TYR A 76 17.52 -1.41 3.47
C TYR A 76 18.36 -1.39 2.19
N ILE A 77 18.35 -0.27 1.48
CA ILE A 77 19.10 -0.10 0.24
C ILE A 77 20.35 0.73 0.53
N ILE A 78 21.51 0.21 0.14
CA ILE A 78 22.78 0.96 0.15
C ILE A 78 22.91 1.66 -1.20
N GLN A 79 22.54 2.94 -1.28
CA GLN A 79 22.72 3.72 -2.50
C GLN A 79 24.10 4.41 -2.53
N PRO A 80 24.83 4.40 -3.67
CA PRO A 80 26.18 4.99 -3.78
C PRO A 80 26.29 6.51 -3.58
N SER A 81 25.19 7.26 -3.43
CA SER A 81 25.21 8.73 -3.34
C SER A 81 24.35 9.26 -2.19
N THR A 82 25.00 9.64 -1.07
CA THR A 82 24.59 10.59 0.00
C THR A 82 23.16 10.60 0.58
N TRP A 83 22.27 9.71 0.16
CA TRP A 83 20.91 9.58 0.65
C TRP A 83 20.78 8.18 1.22
N PHE A 84 20.85 8.07 2.55
CA PHE A 84 20.47 6.85 3.26
C PHE A 84 18.95 6.74 3.15
N GLY A 85 18.46 6.16 2.06
CA GLY A 85 17.04 5.99 1.80
C GLY A 85 16.65 4.54 2.03
N LEU A 86 15.92 4.28 3.12
CA LEU A 86 15.09 3.09 3.19
C LEU A 86 13.86 3.30 2.32
N GLU A 87 13.45 2.26 1.59
CA GLU A 87 12.20 2.28 0.86
C GLU A 87 11.24 1.29 1.51
N PHE A 88 10.04 1.78 1.77
CA PHE A 88 8.93 1.00 2.28
C PHE A 88 7.78 1.20 1.31
N ALA A 89 7.22 0.11 0.77
CA ALA A 89 6.08 0.16 -0.14
C ALA A 89 4.85 -0.49 0.51
N ILE A 90 3.74 0.25 0.61
CA ILE A 90 2.42 -0.36 0.84
C ILE A 90 1.76 -0.51 -0.52
N VAL A 91 1.29 -1.72 -0.79
CA VAL A 91 0.41 -2.01 -1.91
C VAL A 91 -0.96 -2.40 -1.34
N ALA A 92 -1.93 -1.49 -1.43
CA ALA A 92 -3.32 -1.82 -1.17
C ALA A 92 -3.86 -2.56 -2.41
N LEU A 93 -4.15 -3.84 -2.23
CA LEU A 93 -4.62 -4.71 -3.31
C LEU A 93 -6.09 -4.40 -3.59
N GLY A 94 -6.41 -3.99 -4.82
CA GLY A 94 -7.75 -4.24 -5.34
C GLY A 94 -7.94 -5.75 -5.45
N ALA A 95 -9.02 -6.28 -4.87
CA ALA A 95 -9.32 -7.70 -5.05
C ALA A 95 -9.61 -7.94 -6.55
N PRO A 96 -9.00 -8.94 -7.21
CA PRO A 96 -9.40 -9.30 -8.56
C PRO A 96 -10.88 -9.66 -8.59
N GLY A 97 -11.62 -9.06 -9.50
CA GLY A 97 -12.98 -9.47 -9.80
C GLY A 97 -13.00 -10.88 -10.39
N GLY A 98 -13.50 -11.84 -9.60
CA GLY A 98 -14.18 -13.06 -10.04
C GLY A 98 -13.31 -14.27 -10.44
N ILE A 99 -13.57 -15.39 -9.77
CA ILE A 99 -14.21 -16.59 -10.37
C ILE A 99 -15.20 -17.15 -9.33
#